data_AF-A0A212RBH0-F1
#
_entry.id   AF-A0A212RBH0-F1
#
_cell.length_a   1.000
_cell.length_b   1.000
_cell.length_c   1.000
_cell.angle_alpha   90.00
_cell.angle_beta   90.00
_cell.angle_gamma   90.00
#
_symmetry.space_group_name_H-M   'P 1'
#
loop_
_entity.id
_entity.type
_entity.pdbx_description
1 polymer ?
#
loop_
_entity_poly.entity_id
_entity_poly.type
_entity_poly.pdbx_seq_one_letter_code
_entity_poly.pdbx_strand_id
1 'polypeptide(L)'
;MGFTSKLFANPDFGWSNKVRPPEHRQIELYTKPRLLTFDEPPLPEEAPLERIAAVARAAIVFEATLDGLYPTDLSLTSWARAKDLPKTTPLEKVVVQLHRVTRLLRLIAFHPHGQVEMRNGVICMGGVIGKEVYYFDITSAGLDLIETMVAYWFFARDSVYPEAYVEWVFAEMFFDLGGEIRRYSDEGRTLYQFRRQGDFNRHFRFDCDNPKSTFEADHVRIDIPAPYRDSARYAIDFYAVLHDVLHIIPVEALKDGKIANADLPKWEARVRKDPMSLPAAFRQKFGRLKPSINQPMT
;
A
#
# COMPACT_ATOMS: atom_id res chain seq x y z
N MET A 1 2.94 22.80 -12.97
CA MET A 1 2.50 21.88 -11.89
C MET A 1 1.55 22.62 -10.97
N GLY A 2 0.30 22.17 -10.88
CA GLY A 2 -0.68 22.72 -9.94
C GLY A 2 -0.37 22.38 -8.49
N PHE A 3 -1.02 23.06 -7.54
CA PHE A 3 -0.82 22.86 -6.10
C PHE A 3 -1.04 21.41 -5.66
N THR A 4 -2.04 20.72 -6.22
CA THR A 4 -2.31 19.29 -6.03
C THR A 4 -1.12 18.42 -6.45
N SER A 5 -0.52 18.64 -7.62
CA SER A 5 0.69 17.91 -8.04
C SER A 5 1.90 18.08 -7.12
N LYS A 6 1.99 19.20 -6.39
CA LYS A 6 3.06 19.44 -5.41
C LYS A 6 2.81 18.77 -4.05
N LEU A 7 1.54 18.55 -3.68
CA LEU A 7 1.15 17.69 -2.55
C LEU A 7 1.47 16.22 -2.82
N PHE A 8 1.38 15.78 -4.08
CA PHE A 8 1.62 14.38 -4.48
C PHE A 8 3.10 13.99 -4.57
N ALA A 9 3.97 14.91 -4.95
CA ALA A 9 5.41 14.63 -5.14
C ALA A 9 6.20 14.55 -3.81
N ASN A 10 5.56 14.83 -2.66
CA ASN A 10 6.23 14.83 -1.37
C ASN A 10 5.45 13.97 -0.36
N PRO A 11 5.88 12.71 -0.11
CA PRO A 11 5.18 11.80 0.82
C PRO A 11 5.13 12.32 2.26
N ASP A 12 5.91 13.36 2.60
CA ASP A 12 5.90 14.02 3.90
C ASP A 12 4.75 15.05 4.08
N PHE A 13 4.02 15.39 3.01
CA PHE A 13 2.89 16.33 3.07
C PHE A 13 1.53 15.60 3.02
N GLY A 14 0.88 15.48 4.19
CA GLY A 14 -0.57 15.26 4.27
C GLY A 14 -1.06 13.86 4.63
N TRP A 15 -0.18 12.86 4.72
CA TRP A 15 -0.51 11.51 5.18
C TRP A 15 -0.24 11.35 6.68
N SER A 16 -1.01 10.50 7.37
CA SER A 16 -0.68 10.17 8.76
C SER A 16 0.56 9.26 8.85
N ASN A 17 1.25 9.29 9.98
CA ASN A 17 2.36 8.36 10.29
C ASN A 17 1.93 6.88 10.35
N LYS A 18 0.65 6.59 10.12
CA LYS A 18 0.07 5.23 10.10
C LYS A 18 -0.02 4.66 8.70
N VAL A 19 0.22 5.45 7.65
CA VAL A 19 0.33 4.92 6.28
C VAL A 19 1.50 3.94 6.25
N ARG A 20 1.22 2.72 5.79
CA ARG A 20 2.23 1.67 5.64
C ARG A 20 2.52 1.47 4.15
N PRO A 21 3.31 2.36 3.52
CA PRO A 21 3.73 2.15 2.15
C PRO A 21 4.59 0.86 2.09
N PRO A 22 4.58 0.13 0.98
CA PRO A 22 5.40 -1.08 0.83
C PRO A 22 6.90 -0.85 1.10
N GLU A 23 7.37 0.39 0.93
CA GLU A 23 8.79 0.79 0.93
C GLU A 23 9.48 0.80 2.32
N HIS A 24 8.73 0.65 3.42
CA HIS A 24 9.27 0.79 4.79
C HIS A 24 8.90 -0.35 5.73
N ARG A 25 8.92 -1.58 5.24
CA ARG A 25 8.60 -2.75 6.07
C ARG A 25 9.84 -3.33 6.71
N GLN A 26 9.81 -3.44 8.04
CA GLN A 26 10.67 -4.37 8.76
C GLN A 26 10.14 -5.78 8.48
N ILE A 27 10.91 -6.55 7.71
CA ILE A 27 10.56 -7.91 7.31
C ILE A 27 10.81 -8.82 8.52
N GLU A 28 9.77 -9.47 9.05
CA GLU A 28 9.94 -10.57 9.99
C GLU A 28 10.47 -11.79 9.23
N LEU A 29 11.76 -12.10 9.44
CA LEU A 29 12.47 -13.14 8.70
C LEU A 29 12.13 -14.57 9.16
N TYR A 30 11.41 -14.73 10.29
CA TYR A 30 11.01 -16.04 10.81
C TYR A 30 9.74 -15.93 11.67
N THR A 31 8.71 -16.69 11.33
CA THR A 31 7.69 -17.10 12.30
C THR A 31 7.68 -18.61 12.43
N LYS A 32 8.46 -19.15 13.36
CA LYS A 32 7.94 -20.32 14.08
C LYS A 32 6.74 -19.79 14.88
N PRO A 33 5.56 -20.43 14.83
CA PRO A 33 4.43 -20.02 15.65
C PRO A 33 4.86 -20.07 17.12
N ARG A 34 5.14 -18.91 17.71
CA ARG A 34 5.23 -18.77 19.16
C ARG A 34 3.82 -18.48 19.62
N LEU A 35 3.35 -19.24 20.60
CA LEU A 35 2.17 -18.86 21.37
C LEU A 35 2.54 -17.55 22.08
N LEU A 36 2.12 -16.43 21.50
CA LEU A 36 2.22 -15.13 22.14
C LEU A 36 0.95 -14.95 22.96
N THR A 37 1.11 -14.88 24.27
CA THR A 37 0.10 -14.30 25.14
C THR A 37 0.16 -12.79 24.95
N PHE A 38 -0.94 -12.23 24.46
CA PHE A 38 -1.12 -10.80 24.33
C PHE A 38 -1.89 -10.33 25.56
N ASP A 39 -1.42 -9.26 26.21
CA ASP A 39 -2.32 -8.46 27.03
C ASP A 39 -3.35 -7.85 26.09
N GLU A 40 -4.65 -8.03 26.36
CA GLU A 40 -5.66 -7.28 25.63
C GLU A 40 -5.45 -5.79 25.95
N PRO A 41 -5.01 -4.97 24.98
CA PRO A 41 -4.94 -3.55 25.23
C PRO A 41 -6.36 -3.09 25.58
N PRO A 42 -6.53 -2.16 26.55
CA PRO A 42 -7.84 -1.65 26.86
C PRO A 42 -8.48 -1.14 25.57
N LEU A 43 -9.67 -1.64 25.26
CA LEU A 43 -10.41 -1.20 24.09
C LEU A 43 -10.65 0.32 24.27
N PRO A 44 -10.33 1.14 23.26
CA PRO A 44 -10.64 2.56 23.34
C PRO A 44 -12.12 2.72 23.63
N GLU A 45 -12.48 3.51 24.64
CA GLU A 45 -13.89 3.79 24.95
C GLU A 45 -14.48 4.80 23.95
N GLU A 46 -13.63 5.64 23.37
CA GLU A 46 -14.04 6.70 22.44
C GLU A 46 -13.65 6.38 20.99
N ALA A 47 -14.45 6.89 20.06
CA ALA A 47 -14.13 6.82 18.64
C ALA A 47 -12.90 7.69 18.32
N PRO A 48 -11.97 7.24 17.48
CA PRO A 48 -10.75 7.99 17.16
C PRO A 48 -11.05 9.08 16.13
N LEU A 49 -11.68 10.18 16.57
CA LEU A 49 -12.15 11.26 15.69
C LEU A 49 -11.02 11.88 14.85
N GLU A 50 -9.84 12.07 15.43
CA GLU A 50 -8.67 12.58 14.70
C GLU A 50 -8.28 11.67 13.53
N ARG A 51 -8.38 10.35 13.75
CA ARG A 51 -8.05 9.34 12.75
C ARG A 51 -9.06 9.35 11.61
N ILE A 52 -10.36 9.42 11.95
CA ILE A 52 -11.45 9.55 10.99
C ILE A 52 -11.26 10.82 10.15
N ALA A 53 -10.93 11.94 10.79
CA ALA A 53 -10.65 13.19 10.09
C ALA A 53 -9.44 13.08 9.14
N ALA A 54 -8.39 12.35 9.53
CA ALA A 54 -7.24 12.10 8.65
C ALA A 54 -7.63 11.29 7.40
N VAL A 55 -8.41 10.22 7.55
CA VAL A 55 -8.90 9.44 6.40
C VAL A 55 -9.87 10.26 5.55
N ALA A 56 -10.70 11.11 6.16
CA ALA A 56 -11.59 11.99 5.43
C ALA A 56 -10.83 13.05 4.60
N ARG A 57 -9.68 13.54 5.08
CA ARG A 57 -8.78 14.39 4.29
C ARG A 57 -8.17 13.64 3.11
N ALA A 58 -7.68 12.42 3.35
CA ALA A 58 -7.20 11.53 2.28
C ALA A 58 -8.28 11.30 1.21
N ALA A 59 -9.54 11.08 1.64
CA ALA A 59 -10.69 10.92 0.77
C ALA A 59 -10.95 12.17 -0.10
N ILE A 60 -10.88 13.38 0.47
CA ILE A 60 -11.06 14.62 -0.30
C ILE A 60 -10.01 14.74 -1.40
N VAL A 61 -8.75 14.46 -1.08
CA VAL A 61 -7.65 14.53 -2.05
C VAL A 61 -7.82 13.48 -3.15
N PHE A 62 -8.23 12.27 -2.78
CA PHE A 62 -8.54 11.20 -3.72
C PHE A 62 -9.69 11.57 -4.66
N GLU A 63 -10.81 12.06 -4.13
CA GLU A 63 -11.98 12.49 -4.91
C GLU A 63 -11.65 13.66 -5.84
N ALA A 64 -10.95 14.68 -5.37
CA ALA A 64 -10.52 15.81 -6.19
C ALA A 64 -9.60 15.37 -7.35
N THR A 65 -8.80 14.33 -7.13
CA THR A 65 -7.95 13.77 -8.18
C THR A 65 -8.76 12.97 -9.19
N LEU A 66 -9.73 12.17 -8.74
CA LEU A 66 -10.66 11.49 -9.63
C LEU A 66 -11.46 12.50 -10.46
N ASP A 67 -11.83 13.64 -9.88
CA ASP A 67 -12.48 14.75 -10.58
C ASP A 67 -11.62 15.33 -11.70
N GLY A 68 -10.33 15.58 -11.42
CA GLY A 68 -9.39 16.04 -12.44
C GLY A 68 -9.14 15.01 -13.55
N LEU A 69 -9.16 13.71 -13.24
CA LEU A 69 -8.93 12.64 -14.22
C LEU A 69 -10.17 12.33 -15.07
N TYR A 70 -11.35 12.40 -14.46
CA TYR A 70 -12.62 12.02 -15.08
C TYR A 70 -13.66 13.13 -14.87
N PRO A 71 -13.54 14.31 -15.50
CA PRO A 71 -14.42 15.44 -15.21
C PRO A 71 -15.91 15.11 -15.41
N THR A 72 -16.77 15.62 -14.54
CA THR A 72 -18.24 15.49 -14.63
C THR A 72 -18.95 16.64 -13.93
N ASP A 73 -20.21 16.87 -14.29
CA ASP A 73 -21.09 17.85 -13.61
C ASP A 73 -21.73 17.27 -12.33
N LEU A 74 -21.53 15.97 -12.06
CA LEU A 74 -22.07 15.30 -10.88
C LEU A 74 -21.32 15.66 -9.61
N SER A 75 -22.06 15.90 -8.53
CA SER A 75 -21.48 16.14 -7.20
C SER A 75 -20.58 14.98 -6.75
N LEU A 76 -19.45 15.31 -6.12
CA LEU A 76 -18.47 14.38 -5.54
C LEU A 76 -19.08 13.44 -4.49
N THR A 77 -20.14 13.88 -3.80
CA THR A 77 -20.86 13.07 -2.80
C THR A 77 -21.95 12.18 -3.39
N SER A 78 -22.25 12.32 -4.69
CA SER A 78 -23.36 11.60 -5.30
C SER A 78 -22.97 10.15 -5.62
N TRP A 79 -23.90 9.22 -5.40
CA TRP A 79 -23.77 7.86 -5.93
C TRP A 79 -23.63 7.83 -7.45
N ALA A 80 -24.26 8.78 -8.16
CA ALA A 80 -24.16 8.92 -9.60
C ALA A 80 -22.69 9.03 -10.06
N ARG A 81 -21.84 9.70 -9.27
CA ARG A 81 -20.40 9.79 -9.56
C ARG A 81 -19.72 8.43 -9.63
N ALA A 82 -20.02 7.52 -8.70
CA ALA A 82 -19.45 6.17 -8.70
C ALA A 82 -19.90 5.33 -9.90
N LYS A 83 -21.06 5.65 -10.50
CA LYS A 83 -21.53 5.00 -11.72
C LYS A 83 -20.73 5.44 -12.95
N ASP A 84 -20.29 6.68 -12.98
CA ASP A 84 -19.59 7.26 -14.13
C ASP A 84 -18.08 6.94 -14.15
N LEU A 85 -17.51 6.54 -13.01
CA LEU A 85 -16.11 6.11 -12.97
C LEU A 85 -15.89 4.88 -13.89
N PRO A 86 -14.74 4.82 -14.61
CA PRO A 86 -14.36 3.67 -15.41
C PRO A 86 -14.34 2.37 -14.62
N LYS A 87 -14.67 1.26 -15.29
CA LYS A 87 -14.73 -0.11 -14.72
C LYS A 87 -14.26 -1.15 -15.73
N THR A 88 -13.41 -0.75 -16.67
CA THR A 88 -12.87 -1.61 -17.73
C THR A 88 -11.83 -2.57 -17.18
N THR A 89 -10.92 -2.08 -16.32
CA THR A 89 -9.87 -2.91 -15.72
C THR A 89 -10.24 -3.40 -14.30
N PRO A 90 -9.62 -4.49 -13.83
CA PRO A 90 -9.68 -4.89 -12.41
C PRO A 90 -9.30 -3.76 -11.45
N LEU A 91 -8.22 -3.02 -11.73
CA LEU A 91 -7.80 -1.88 -10.91
C LEU A 91 -8.92 -0.85 -10.80
N GLU A 92 -9.49 -0.45 -11.93
CA GLU A 92 -10.59 0.53 -11.97
C GLU A 92 -11.77 0.10 -11.12
N LYS A 93 -12.17 -1.18 -11.19
CA LYS A 93 -13.27 -1.72 -10.36
C LYS A 93 -12.98 -1.60 -8.87
N VAL A 94 -11.74 -1.87 -8.44
CA VAL A 94 -11.32 -1.71 -7.04
C VAL A 94 -11.29 -0.23 -6.65
N VAL A 95 -10.75 0.64 -7.51
CA VAL A 95 -10.74 2.11 -7.32
C VAL A 95 -12.15 2.66 -7.14
N VAL A 96 -13.14 2.17 -7.91
CA VAL A 96 -14.55 2.54 -7.71
C VAL A 96 -15.05 2.12 -6.32
N GLN A 97 -14.71 0.92 -5.84
CA GLN A 97 -15.12 0.53 -4.49
C GLN A 97 -14.41 1.34 -3.40
N LEU A 98 -13.13 1.64 -3.57
CA LEU A 98 -12.40 2.54 -2.67
C LEU A 98 -13.04 3.94 -2.63
N HIS A 99 -13.46 4.47 -3.79
CA HIS A 99 -14.21 5.73 -3.86
C HIS A 99 -15.53 5.64 -3.09
N ARG A 100 -16.29 4.56 -3.24
CA ARG A 100 -17.55 4.38 -2.48
C ARG A 100 -17.31 4.38 -0.97
N VAL A 101 -16.28 3.66 -0.49
CA VAL A 101 -15.93 3.59 0.93
C VAL A 101 -15.51 4.96 1.47
N THR A 102 -14.58 5.62 0.79
CA THR A 102 -14.06 6.94 1.19
C THR A 102 -15.13 8.03 1.15
N ARG A 103 -16.01 7.99 0.13
CA ARG A 103 -17.18 8.86 0.02
C ARG A 103 -18.14 8.67 1.19
N LEU A 104 -18.49 7.42 1.52
CA LEU A 104 -19.42 7.10 2.61
C LEU A 104 -18.88 7.58 3.96
N LEU A 105 -17.60 7.30 4.24
CA LEU A 105 -16.91 7.77 5.44
C LEU A 105 -16.99 9.30 5.55
N ARG A 106 -16.66 10.03 4.48
CA ARG A 106 -16.70 11.50 4.46
C ARG A 106 -18.12 12.03 4.64
N LEU A 107 -19.08 11.43 3.94
CA LEU A 107 -20.48 11.82 3.98
C LEU A 107 -21.01 11.72 5.41
N ILE A 108 -20.75 10.61 6.11
CA ILE A 108 -21.20 10.45 7.50
C ILE A 108 -20.39 11.35 8.44
N ALA A 109 -19.07 11.38 8.33
CA ALA A 109 -18.20 12.09 9.28
C ALA A 109 -18.45 13.60 9.36
N PHE A 110 -18.89 14.23 8.26
CA PHE A 110 -19.07 15.69 8.19
C PHE A 110 -20.52 16.14 8.09
N HIS A 111 -21.49 15.23 8.02
CA HIS A 111 -22.89 15.62 7.97
C HIS A 111 -23.44 15.92 9.38
N PRO A 112 -24.29 16.95 9.57
CA PRO A 112 -24.86 17.28 10.88
C PRO A 112 -25.67 16.16 11.55
N HIS A 113 -26.18 15.21 10.75
CA HIS A 113 -26.91 14.02 11.21
C HIS A 113 -26.06 12.75 11.19
N GLY A 114 -24.75 12.88 10.97
CA GLY A 114 -23.79 11.80 11.11
C GLY A 114 -23.47 11.57 12.58
N GLN A 115 -23.31 10.30 12.94
CA GLN A 115 -22.96 9.84 14.28
C GLN A 115 -21.78 8.88 14.17
N VAL A 116 -20.92 8.94 15.17
CA VAL A 116 -19.75 8.09 15.31
C VAL A 116 -19.66 7.64 16.76
N GLU A 117 -19.50 6.34 16.96
CA GLU A 117 -19.31 5.73 18.27
C GLU A 117 -18.31 4.57 18.18
N MET A 118 -17.72 4.19 19.31
CA MET A 118 -16.86 3.02 19.41
C MET A 118 -17.60 1.92 20.19
N ARG A 119 -17.64 0.71 19.63
CA ARG A 119 -18.27 -0.46 20.25
C ARG A 119 -17.39 -1.68 20.06
N ASN A 120 -16.87 -2.26 21.14
CA ASN A 120 -16.05 -3.48 21.11
C ASN A 120 -14.88 -3.42 20.11
N GLY A 121 -14.18 -2.27 20.04
CA GLY A 121 -13.07 -2.07 19.10
C GLY A 121 -13.48 -1.84 17.63
N VAL A 122 -14.79 -1.68 17.37
CA VAL A 122 -15.34 -1.33 16.07
C VAL A 122 -15.83 0.11 16.10
N ILE A 123 -15.45 0.88 15.09
CA ILE A 123 -15.87 2.25 14.88
C ILE A 123 -17.17 2.17 14.09
N CYS A 124 -18.28 2.48 14.75
CA CYS A 124 -19.61 2.47 14.17
C CYS A 124 -19.96 3.88 13.70
N MET A 125 -20.17 4.04 12.40
CA MET A 125 -20.57 5.31 11.80
C MET A 125 -21.94 5.15 11.16
N GLY A 126 -22.84 6.10 11.35
CA GLY A 126 -24.14 6.06 10.70
C GLY A 126 -24.87 7.40 10.72
N GLY A 127 -25.97 7.47 9.98
CA GLY A 127 -26.79 8.67 9.96
C GLY A 127 -27.91 8.61 8.94
N VAL A 128 -28.94 9.44 9.17
CA VAL A 128 -30.01 9.68 8.20
C VAL A 128 -29.66 10.95 7.44
N ILE A 129 -29.35 10.82 6.15
CA ILE A 129 -28.89 11.92 5.30
C ILE A 129 -29.83 12.00 4.09
N GLY A 130 -30.64 13.05 4.05
CA GLY A 130 -31.73 13.14 3.09
C GLY A 130 -32.81 12.08 3.36
N LYS A 131 -33.09 11.22 2.38
CA LYS A 131 -34.07 10.12 2.48
C LYS A 131 -33.44 8.75 2.76
N GLU A 132 -32.12 8.72 2.88
CA GLU A 132 -31.34 7.49 2.91
C GLU A 132 -30.70 7.29 4.29
N VAL A 133 -30.54 6.03 4.67
CA VAL A 133 -29.85 5.64 5.91
C VAL A 133 -28.51 5.01 5.56
N TYR A 134 -27.46 5.58 6.14
CA TYR A 134 -26.08 5.18 5.90
C TYR A 134 -25.51 4.48 7.12
N TYR A 135 -24.74 3.41 6.87
CA TYR A 135 -24.04 2.67 7.92
C TYR A 135 -22.65 2.28 7.43
N PHE A 136 -21.65 2.49 8.27
CA PHE A 136 -20.28 2.12 8.01
C PHE A 136 -19.59 1.76 9.33
N ASP A 137 -19.49 0.45 9.58
CA ASP A 137 -18.83 -0.07 10.78
C ASP A 137 -17.51 -0.71 10.35
N ILE A 138 -16.40 -0.27 10.93
CA ILE A 138 -15.05 -0.68 10.54
C ILE A 138 -14.12 -0.77 11.74
N THR A 139 -13.12 -1.64 11.69
CA THR A 139 -12.05 -1.65 12.70
C THR A 139 -11.07 -0.48 12.50
N SER A 140 -10.26 -0.19 13.52
CA SER A 140 -9.15 0.76 13.40
C SER A 140 -8.15 0.35 12.30
N ALA A 141 -7.89 -0.96 12.15
CA ALA A 141 -7.01 -1.49 11.12
C ALA A 141 -7.58 -1.26 9.70
N GLY A 142 -8.90 -1.38 9.54
CA GLY A 142 -9.58 -1.06 8.29
C GLY A 142 -9.47 0.42 7.91
N LEU A 143 -9.57 1.33 8.88
CA LEU A 143 -9.33 2.77 8.67
C LEU A 143 -7.90 3.05 8.19
N ASP A 144 -6.90 2.40 8.81
CA ASP A 144 -5.50 2.45 8.38
C ASP A 144 -5.30 1.91 6.96
N LEU A 145 -6.03 0.85 6.63
CA LEU A 145 -5.99 0.24 5.32
C LEU A 145 -6.59 1.14 4.23
N ILE A 146 -7.69 1.86 4.52
CA ILE A 146 -8.27 2.83 3.58
C ILE A 146 -7.28 3.94 3.24
N GLU A 147 -6.66 4.57 4.26
CA GLU A 147 -5.66 5.62 4.01
C GLU A 147 -4.46 5.07 3.23
N THR A 148 -4.01 3.86 3.58
CA THR A 148 -2.91 3.19 2.88
C THR A 148 -3.24 2.90 1.43
N MET A 149 -4.46 2.44 1.12
CA MET A 149 -4.92 2.21 -0.25
C MET A 149 -4.95 3.50 -1.06
N VAL A 150 -5.45 4.60 -0.47
CA VAL A 150 -5.45 5.92 -1.12
C VAL A 150 -4.01 6.38 -1.40
N ALA A 151 -3.13 6.34 -0.41
CA ALA A 151 -1.74 6.73 -0.57
C ALA A 151 -1.02 5.86 -1.61
N TYR A 152 -1.24 4.55 -1.57
CA TYR A 152 -0.67 3.62 -2.56
C TYR A 152 -1.21 3.86 -3.96
N TRP A 153 -2.49 4.28 -4.12
CA TRP A 153 -3.02 4.63 -5.43
C TRP A 153 -2.27 5.79 -6.06
N PHE A 154 -2.01 6.84 -5.27
CA PHE A 154 -1.20 7.97 -5.71
C PHE A 154 0.21 7.55 -6.08
N PHE A 155 0.86 6.76 -5.22
CA PHE A 155 2.19 6.24 -5.46
C PHE A 155 2.27 5.39 -6.73
N ALA A 156 1.31 4.47 -6.92
CA ALA A 156 1.33 3.50 -8.00
C ALA A 156 1.25 4.15 -9.40
N ARG A 157 0.62 5.34 -9.51
CA ARG A 157 0.49 6.08 -10.76
C ARG A 157 1.83 6.54 -11.35
N ASP A 158 2.80 6.83 -10.48
CA ASP A 158 4.15 7.23 -10.87
C ASP A 158 5.16 6.09 -10.65
N SER A 159 4.68 4.92 -10.20
CA SER A 159 5.53 3.76 -9.95
C SER A 159 5.96 3.10 -11.26
N VAL A 160 7.12 2.46 -11.24
CA VAL A 160 7.60 1.65 -12.37
C VAL A 160 7.11 0.20 -12.30
N TYR A 161 6.23 -0.10 -11.34
CA TYR A 161 5.66 -1.43 -11.20
C TYR A 161 4.74 -1.76 -12.38
N PRO A 162 4.76 -3.01 -12.89
CA PRO A 162 3.82 -3.44 -13.92
C PRO A 162 2.37 -3.27 -13.44
N GLU A 163 1.46 -2.91 -14.36
CA GLU A 163 0.03 -2.70 -14.05
C GLU A 163 -0.58 -3.93 -13.35
N ALA A 164 -0.24 -5.13 -13.80
CA ALA A 164 -0.65 -6.37 -13.16
C ALA A 164 -0.20 -6.45 -11.69
N TYR A 165 1.01 -6.02 -11.33
CA TYR A 165 1.45 -6.02 -9.94
C TYR A 165 0.60 -5.06 -9.08
N VAL A 166 0.39 -3.84 -9.58
CA VAL A 166 -0.43 -2.83 -8.91
C VAL A 166 -1.85 -3.34 -8.70
N GLU A 167 -2.45 -3.95 -9.74
CA GLU A 167 -3.76 -4.58 -9.69
C GLU A 167 -3.88 -5.60 -8.56
N TRP A 168 -2.90 -6.50 -8.47
CA TRP A 168 -2.89 -7.56 -7.47
C TRP A 168 -2.70 -7.03 -6.05
N VAL A 169 -1.82 -6.05 -5.86
CA VAL A 169 -1.69 -5.36 -4.58
C VAL A 169 -3.02 -4.72 -4.19
N PHE A 170 -3.66 -3.98 -5.10
CA PHE A 170 -4.97 -3.36 -4.84
C PHE A 170 -6.06 -4.38 -4.51
N ALA A 171 -6.12 -5.48 -5.25
CA ALA A 171 -7.10 -6.54 -5.01
C ALA A 171 -6.94 -7.16 -3.62
N GLU A 172 -5.71 -7.45 -3.20
CA GLU A 172 -5.44 -7.96 -1.86
C GLU A 172 -5.73 -6.94 -0.76
N MET A 173 -5.35 -5.67 -0.96
CA MET A 173 -5.67 -4.62 0.01
C MET A 173 -7.17 -4.46 0.19
N PHE A 174 -7.93 -4.54 -0.91
CA PHE A 174 -9.38 -4.46 -0.87
C PHE A 174 -10.03 -5.70 -0.26
N PHE A 175 -9.47 -6.89 -0.51
CA PHE A 175 -9.95 -8.12 0.12
C PHE A 175 -9.84 -8.04 1.64
N ASP A 176 -8.69 -7.61 2.14
CA ASP A 176 -8.49 -7.46 3.58
C ASP A 176 -9.34 -6.32 4.16
N LEU A 177 -9.54 -5.22 3.42
CA LEU A 177 -10.49 -4.18 3.81
C LEU A 177 -11.91 -4.75 3.97
N GLY A 178 -12.33 -5.66 3.09
CA GLY A 178 -13.59 -6.37 3.22
C GLY A 178 -13.69 -7.18 4.52
N GLY A 179 -12.58 -7.73 5.02
CA GLY A 179 -12.50 -8.43 6.31
C GLY A 179 -12.57 -7.50 7.53
N GLU A 180 -12.21 -6.22 7.37
CA GLU A 180 -12.24 -5.21 8.43
C GLU A 180 -13.57 -4.44 8.52
N ILE A 181 -14.36 -4.41 7.43
CA ILE A 181 -15.68 -3.78 7.40
C ILE A 181 -16.72 -4.75 7.99
N ARG A 182 -17.35 -4.35 9.11
CA ARG A 182 -18.37 -5.13 9.82
C ARG A 182 -19.78 -4.85 9.30
N ARG A 183 -20.02 -3.63 8.83
CA ARG A 183 -21.32 -3.21 8.28
C ARG A 183 -21.09 -2.15 7.21
N TYR A 184 -21.83 -2.25 6.12
CA TYR A 184 -21.79 -1.27 5.05
C TYR A 184 -23.18 -1.13 4.42
N SER A 185 -23.68 0.11 4.33
CA SER A 185 -24.90 0.46 3.62
C SER A 185 -24.75 1.81 2.96
N ASP A 186 -24.83 1.81 1.64
CA ASP A 186 -24.69 2.98 0.76
C ASP A 186 -25.93 3.06 -0.13
N GLU A 187 -26.96 3.78 0.32
CA GLU A 187 -28.28 3.84 -0.34
C GLU A 187 -28.87 2.44 -0.59
N GLY A 188 -28.81 1.57 0.44
CA GLY A 188 -29.28 0.18 0.36
C GLY A 188 -28.38 -0.77 -0.43
N ARG A 189 -27.17 -0.33 -0.83
CA ARG A 189 -26.22 -1.15 -1.61
C ARG A 189 -25.07 -1.66 -0.75
N THR A 190 -24.63 -2.87 -1.05
CA THR A 190 -23.43 -3.48 -0.48
C THR A 190 -22.19 -3.17 -1.33
N LEU A 191 -20.99 -3.42 -0.77
CA LEU A 191 -19.75 -3.43 -1.54
C LEU A 191 -19.70 -4.65 -2.46
N TYR A 192 -19.15 -4.47 -3.66
CA TYR A 192 -18.87 -5.62 -4.50
C TYR A 192 -17.69 -6.40 -3.93
N GLN A 193 -17.84 -7.72 -3.86
CA GLN A 193 -16.74 -8.63 -3.56
C GLN A 193 -16.15 -9.12 -4.89
N PHE A 194 -14.82 -9.05 -5.00
CA PHE A 194 -14.10 -9.56 -6.15
C PHE A 194 -13.55 -10.94 -5.82
N ARG A 195 -13.58 -11.86 -6.79
CA ARG A 195 -12.90 -13.14 -6.66
C ARG A 195 -11.39 -12.89 -6.63
N ARG A 196 -10.68 -13.37 -5.59
CA ARG A 196 -9.20 -13.39 -5.59
C ARG A 196 -8.74 -14.18 -6.81
N GLN A 197 -7.97 -13.52 -7.67
CA GLN A 197 -7.34 -14.17 -8.80
C GLN A 197 -6.01 -14.72 -8.33
N GLY A 198 -5.96 -15.84 -7.60
CA GLY A 198 -4.70 -16.50 -7.21
C GLY A 198 -4.07 -16.08 -5.88
N ASP A 199 -2.89 -16.66 -5.59
CA ASP A 199 -2.20 -16.56 -4.30
C ASP A 199 -1.16 -15.43 -4.34
N PHE A 200 -1.59 -14.20 -4.06
CA PHE A 200 -0.67 -13.06 -3.89
C PHE A 200 -0.61 -12.66 -2.42
N ASN A 201 0.59 -12.70 -1.86
CA ASN A 201 0.82 -12.30 -0.49
C ASN A 201 1.33 -10.86 -0.45
N ARG A 202 0.40 -9.92 -0.30
CA ARG A 202 0.75 -8.50 -0.14
C ARG A 202 1.52 -8.19 1.15
N HIS A 203 1.59 -9.12 2.11
CA HIS A 203 2.18 -8.92 3.44
C HIS A 203 3.65 -9.33 3.51
N PHE A 204 4.12 -10.20 2.63
CA PHE A 204 5.45 -10.80 2.72
C PHE A 204 6.15 -10.89 1.35
N ARG A 205 7.17 -10.06 1.12
CA ARG A 205 8.27 -10.43 0.20
C ARG A 205 9.16 -11.39 0.98
N PHE A 206 8.96 -12.69 0.75
CA PHE A 206 9.56 -13.75 1.57
C PHE A 206 11.07 -13.89 1.39
N ASP A 207 11.63 -13.26 0.35
CA ASP A 207 13.05 -13.38 0.07
C ASP A 207 13.68 -12.07 -0.38
N CYS A 208 15.00 -12.03 -0.21
CA CYS A 208 15.87 -10.98 -0.71
C CYS A 208 17.21 -11.59 -1.09
N ASP A 209 17.77 -11.14 -2.20
CA ASP A 209 19.01 -11.68 -2.75
C ASP A 209 19.95 -10.55 -3.18
N ASN A 210 21.24 -10.87 -3.32
CA ASN A 210 22.27 -9.98 -3.85
C ASN A 210 22.67 -10.51 -5.24
N PRO A 211 22.03 -10.02 -6.30
CA PRO A 211 22.17 -10.62 -7.61
C PRO A 211 23.51 -10.23 -8.24
N LYS A 212 23.93 -11.01 -9.25
CA LYS A 212 24.96 -10.56 -10.17
C LYS A 212 24.36 -9.52 -11.10
N SER A 213 25.03 -8.40 -11.27
CA SER A 213 24.66 -7.35 -12.21
C SER A 213 25.76 -7.13 -13.25
N THR A 214 25.35 -6.76 -14.46
CA THR A 214 26.23 -6.34 -15.56
C THR A 214 25.78 -4.96 -16.02
N PHE A 215 26.74 -4.05 -16.18
CA PHE A 215 26.48 -2.71 -16.70
C PHE A 215 26.53 -2.71 -18.24
N GLU A 216 25.47 -2.20 -18.86
CA GLU A 216 25.39 -1.91 -20.29
C GLU A 216 25.21 -0.37 -20.47
N ALA A 217 25.28 0.12 -21.72
CA ALA A 217 25.36 1.56 -21.98
C ALA A 217 24.16 2.37 -21.45
N ASP A 218 22.96 1.81 -21.54
CA ASP A 218 21.68 2.46 -21.20
C ASP A 218 20.91 1.77 -20.06
N HIS A 219 21.34 0.57 -19.64
CA HIS A 219 20.67 -0.21 -18.62
C HIS A 219 21.64 -1.07 -17.80
N VAL A 220 21.17 -1.51 -16.64
CA VAL A 220 21.79 -2.57 -15.84
C VAL A 220 21.01 -3.85 -16.06
N ARG A 221 21.73 -4.94 -16.34
CA ARG A 221 21.17 -6.28 -16.41
C ARG A 221 21.42 -7.00 -15.09
N ILE A 222 20.36 -7.52 -14.49
CA ILE A 222 20.37 -8.30 -13.26
C ILE A 222 20.05 -9.75 -13.60
N ASP A 223 20.88 -10.69 -13.13
CA ASP A 223 20.62 -12.12 -13.29
C ASP A 223 19.53 -12.57 -12.30
N ILE A 224 18.37 -12.95 -12.82
CA ILE A 224 17.22 -13.39 -12.02
C ILE A 224 17.24 -14.92 -11.90
N PRO A 225 17.38 -15.47 -10.68
CA PRO A 225 17.31 -16.90 -10.45
C PRO A 225 15.98 -17.51 -10.92
N ALA A 226 16.00 -18.76 -11.37
CA ALA A 226 14.85 -19.43 -12.00
C ALA A 226 13.50 -19.28 -11.28
N PRO A 227 13.36 -19.46 -9.95
CA PRO A 227 12.06 -19.29 -9.28
C PRO A 227 11.56 -17.85 -9.35
N TYR A 228 12.44 -16.86 -9.34
CA TYR A 228 12.09 -15.43 -9.27
C TYR A 228 11.80 -14.78 -10.64
N ARG A 229 11.89 -15.55 -11.74
CA ARG A 229 11.54 -15.05 -13.08
C ARG A 229 10.04 -14.81 -13.26
N ASP A 230 9.22 -15.53 -12.51
CA ASP A 230 7.78 -15.24 -12.37
C ASP A 230 7.58 -14.29 -11.19
N SER A 231 7.84 -13.00 -11.43
CA SER A 231 7.78 -11.95 -10.41
C SER A 231 6.40 -11.76 -9.79
N ALA A 232 5.34 -12.15 -10.50
CA ALA A 232 3.97 -12.13 -9.99
C ALA A 232 3.75 -13.19 -8.91
N ARG A 233 4.42 -14.35 -9.02
CA ARG A 233 4.27 -15.49 -8.13
C ARG A 233 5.33 -15.56 -7.03
N TYR A 234 6.55 -15.11 -7.33
CA TYR A 234 7.71 -15.18 -6.43
C TYR A 234 8.39 -13.81 -6.35
N ALA A 235 7.78 -12.87 -5.64
CA ALA A 235 8.35 -11.53 -5.44
C ALA A 235 9.62 -11.60 -4.57
N ILE A 236 10.70 -10.97 -5.05
CA ILE A 236 11.98 -10.84 -4.37
C ILE A 236 12.54 -9.42 -4.51
N ASP A 237 13.21 -8.95 -3.47
CA ASP A 237 13.98 -7.70 -3.51
C ASP A 237 15.46 -7.98 -3.75
N PHE A 238 16.03 -7.34 -4.75
CA PHE A 238 17.45 -7.36 -5.03
C PHE A 238 18.19 -6.23 -4.33
N TYR A 239 19.13 -6.61 -3.48
CA TYR A 239 20.00 -5.71 -2.75
C TYR A 239 21.28 -5.58 -3.56
N ALA A 240 21.33 -4.58 -4.43
CA ALA A 240 22.41 -4.41 -5.40
C ALA A 240 23.14 -3.09 -5.14
N VAL A 241 24.46 -3.15 -5.05
CA VAL A 241 25.31 -1.96 -5.04
C VAL A 241 25.64 -1.62 -6.48
N LEU A 242 25.12 -0.49 -6.96
CA LEU A 242 25.30 -0.02 -8.34
C LEU A 242 25.79 1.43 -8.28
N HIS A 243 26.85 1.76 -9.02
CA HIS A 243 27.47 3.10 -9.00
C HIS A 243 27.75 3.64 -7.58
N ASP A 244 28.30 2.79 -6.71
CA ASP A 244 28.63 3.15 -5.32
C ASP A 244 27.43 3.65 -4.47
N VAL A 245 26.23 3.21 -4.83
CA VAL A 245 25.01 3.38 -4.02
C VAL A 245 24.28 2.06 -3.88
N LEU A 246 23.81 1.76 -2.68
CA LEU A 246 22.92 0.64 -2.43
C LEU A 246 21.55 0.92 -3.03
N HIS A 247 21.08 -0.01 -3.85
CA HIS A 247 19.74 -0.03 -4.41
C HIS A 247 18.97 -1.23 -3.88
N ILE A 248 17.68 -1.04 -3.59
CA ILE A 248 16.74 -2.12 -3.27
C ILE A 248 15.76 -2.20 -4.44
N ILE A 249 16.06 -3.09 -5.38
CA ILE A 249 15.36 -3.21 -6.66
C ILE A 249 14.43 -4.43 -6.60
N PRO A 250 13.11 -4.25 -6.61
CA PRO A 250 12.19 -5.38 -6.68
C PRO A 250 12.26 -6.04 -8.05
N VAL A 251 12.16 -7.37 -8.11
CA VAL A 251 12.31 -8.13 -9.37
C VAL A 251 11.30 -7.70 -10.44
N GLU A 252 10.11 -7.27 -10.05
CA GLU A 252 9.08 -6.76 -10.94
C GLU A 252 9.40 -5.40 -11.58
N ALA A 253 10.36 -4.64 -11.04
CA ALA A 253 10.86 -3.43 -11.69
C ALA A 253 11.73 -3.73 -12.92
N LEU A 254 12.16 -4.99 -13.08
CA LEU A 254 13.02 -5.41 -14.16
C LEU A 254 12.18 -5.84 -15.37
N LYS A 255 12.52 -5.32 -16.55
CA LYS A 255 11.99 -5.79 -17.84
C LYS A 255 12.98 -6.76 -18.44
N ASP A 256 12.64 -8.05 -18.50
CA ASP A 256 13.55 -9.11 -18.95
C ASP A 256 14.90 -9.12 -18.21
N GLY A 257 14.87 -8.84 -16.91
CA GLY A 257 16.07 -8.72 -16.08
C GLY A 257 16.84 -7.41 -16.28
N LYS A 258 16.24 -6.38 -16.89
CA LYS A 258 16.89 -5.10 -17.18
C LYS A 258 16.20 -3.95 -16.48
N ILE A 259 16.99 -2.98 -16.03
CA ILE A 259 16.52 -1.69 -15.52
C ILE A 259 17.30 -0.56 -16.18
N ALA A 260 16.61 0.46 -16.69
CA ALA A 260 17.26 1.60 -17.32
C ALA A 260 18.08 2.40 -16.30
N ASN A 261 19.23 2.92 -16.72
CA ASN A 261 20.10 3.72 -15.85
C ASN A 261 19.38 4.96 -15.29
N ALA A 262 18.47 5.54 -16.08
CA ALA A 262 17.64 6.68 -15.66
C ALA A 262 16.62 6.35 -14.56
N ASP A 263 16.26 5.07 -14.40
CA ASP A 263 15.31 4.62 -13.38
C ASP A 263 15.98 4.18 -12.08
N LEU A 264 17.31 3.98 -12.08
CA LEU A 264 18.08 3.57 -10.89
C LEU A 264 17.90 4.51 -9.69
N PRO A 265 17.93 5.86 -9.82
CA PRO A 265 17.82 6.75 -8.67
C PRO A 265 16.52 6.56 -7.85
N LYS A 266 15.46 6.02 -8.46
CA LYS A 266 14.18 5.74 -7.77
C LYS A 266 14.32 4.64 -6.71
N TRP A 267 15.33 3.78 -6.86
CA TRP A 267 15.54 2.58 -6.06
C TRP A 267 16.68 2.68 -5.06
N GLU A 268 17.28 3.86 -4.95
CA GLU A 268 18.33 4.11 -3.96
C GLU A 268 17.78 3.88 -2.56
N ALA A 269 18.52 3.08 -1.78
CA ALA A 269 18.20 2.85 -0.39
C ALA A 269 18.38 4.17 0.38
N ARG A 270 17.33 4.57 1.12
CA ARG A 270 17.35 5.80 1.93
C ARG A 270 18.12 5.57 3.24
N VAL A 271 19.43 5.31 3.14
CA VAL A 271 20.31 5.04 4.27
C VAL A 271 20.89 6.35 4.82
N ARG A 272 20.70 6.62 6.12
CA ARG A 272 21.03 7.93 6.74
C ARG A 272 22.51 8.21 7.00
N LYS A 273 23.41 7.21 6.89
CA LYS A 273 24.81 7.34 7.33
C LYS A 273 25.84 6.95 6.26
N ASP A 274 25.67 5.78 5.66
CA ASP A 274 26.56 5.29 4.61
C ASP A 274 25.70 4.73 3.47
N PRO A 275 25.75 5.32 2.26
CA PRO A 275 24.91 4.98 1.12
C PRO A 275 25.15 3.57 0.59
N MET A 276 26.19 2.87 1.07
CA MET A 276 26.54 1.51 0.69
C MET A 276 26.15 0.46 1.74
N SER A 277 25.74 0.92 2.93
CA SER A 277 25.59 0.05 4.08
C SER A 277 24.16 -0.42 4.29
N LEU A 278 24.02 -1.71 4.60
CA LEU A 278 22.77 -2.25 5.12
C LEU A 278 22.69 -2.11 6.64
N PRO A 279 21.48 -2.00 7.22
CA PRO A 279 21.29 -2.08 8.67
C PRO A 279 21.89 -3.36 9.25
N ALA A 280 22.38 -3.31 10.50
CA ALA A 280 23.10 -4.41 11.14
C ALA A 280 22.33 -5.75 11.17
N ALA A 281 21.00 -5.70 11.18
CA ALA A 281 20.13 -6.88 11.14
C ALA A 281 20.34 -7.76 9.89
N PHE A 282 20.81 -7.18 8.77
CA PHE A 282 21.03 -7.90 7.51
C PHE A 282 22.37 -8.63 7.42
N ARG A 283 23.26 -8.44 8.41
CA ARG A 283 24.60 -9.03 8.43
C ARG A 283 24.59 -10.56 8.41
N GLN A 284 23.58 -11.21 9.00
CA GLN A 284 23.51 -12.68 9.00
C GLN A 284 23.19 -13.28 7.63
N LYS A 285 22.49 -12.55 6.76
CA LYS A 285 22.07 -13.03 5.43
C LYS A 285 23.04 -12.63 4.32
N PHE A 286 23.56 -11.41 4.37
CA PHE A 286 24.48 -10.88 3.33
C PHE A 286 25.94 -10.84 3.75
N GLY A 287 26.24 -11.05 5.03
CA GLY A 287 27.60 -11.09 5.54
C GLY A 287 28.32 -12.35 5.06
N ARG A 288 29.35 -12.19 4.23
CA ARG A 288 30.31 -13.26 4.00
C ARG A 288 31.18 -13.39 5.25
N LEU A 289 31.23 -14.57 5.86
CA LEU A 289 32.29 -14.89 6.83
C LEU A 289 33.62 -14.66 6.10
N LYS A 290 34.41 -13.69 6.55
CA LYS A 290 35.82 -13.61 6.13
C LYS A 290 36.47 -14.89 6.65
N PRO A 291 36.99 -15.78 5.79
CA PRO A 291 37.72 -16.95 6.27
C PRO A 291 38.87 -16.44 7.13
N SER A 292 38.98 -16.93 8.37
CA SER A 292 40.13 -16.65 9.20
C SER A 292 41.34 -17.31 8.54
N ILE A 293 42.24 -16.51 7.98
CA ILE A 293 43.42 -16.99 7.24
C ILE A 293 44.37 -17.82 8.14
N ASN A 294 44.16 -17.83 9.46
CA ASN A 294 45.05 -18.47 10.44
C ASN A 294 44.34 -19.45 11.40
N GLN A 295 43.45 -20.32 10.93
CA GLN A 295 43.08 -21.49 11.75
C GLN A 295 43.97 -22.68 11.35
N PRO A 296 44.81 -23.22 12.26
CA PRO A 296 45.54 -24.45 11.97
C PRO A 296 44.55 -25.58 11.78
N MET A 297 44.73 -26.35 10.71
CA MET A 297 43.96 -27.56 10.47
C MET A 297 44.15 -28.54 11.64
N THR A 298 43.04 -28.90 12.29
CA THR A 298 42.91 -30.14 13.07
C THR A 298 41.85 -30.99 12.44
#